data_AF-A0A060YHN8-F1
#
_entry.id   AF-A0A060YHN8-F1
#
_cell.length_a   1.000
_cell.length_b   1.000
_cell.length_c   1.000
_cell.angle_alpha   90.00
_cell.angle_beta   90.00
_cell.angle_gamma   90.00
#
_symmetry.space_group_name_H-M   'P 1'
#
loop_
_entity.id
_entity.type
_entity.pdbx_description
1 polymer ?
#
loop_
_entity_poly.entity_id
_entity_poly.type
_entity_poly.pdbx_seq_one_letter_code
_entity_poly.pdbx_strand_id
1 'polypeptide(L)'
;MLCIFILLCFLPLSLPLKVDKLLYHLRLSDENLIDVSERFRREMDKGLGRDSNPTAAVKMLPTFVRSTPDGTEKGDFLALDLGGTNFRVLLVKVSDNGKQKVEMENQIYAIPEELMRGSGEELFDHIAECLANFMEKLGIKNQKLPLGFTFSFPCQQTKLDESILVSWTKGFKSHGVEGRDVVSLLRKAIIKRGDFDIDIVSVINDTVGTMMTCGYDDHHCEIGLIVGESHQDPVARTVGRTSI
;
A
#
# COMPACT_ATOMS: atom_id res chain seq x y z
N MET A 1 0.17 23.96 28.39
CA MET A 1 0.79 25.19 27.83
C MET A 1 1.63 25.97 28.85
N LEU A 2 1.11 26.35 30.03
CA LEU A 2 1.81 27.28 30.95
C LEU A 2 3.25 26.87 31.32
N CYS A 3 3.52 25.58 31.59
CA CYS A 3 4.85 25.12 31.99
C CYS A 3 5.93 25.26 30.92
N ILE A 4 5.58 25.21 29.62
CA ILE A 4 6.54 25.37 28.51
C ILE A 4 6.99 26.85 28.42
N PHE A 5 6.05 27.78 28.58
CA PHE A 5 6.35 29.22 28.61
C PHE A 5 7.27 29.60 29.77
N ILE A 6 7.04 29.06 30.96
CA ILE A 6 7.92 29.31 32.12
C ILE A 6 9.33 28.77 31.86
N LEU A 7 9.47 27.57 31.26
CA LEU A 7 10.78 27.00 30.95
C LEU A 7 11.58 27.87 29.95
N LEU A 8 10.92 28.40 28.92
CA LEU A 8 11.54 29.29 27.93
C LEU A 8 12.08 30.59 28.54
N CYS A 9 11.45 31.13 29.59
CA CYS A 9 11.91 32.33 30.29
C CYS A 9 13.18 32.14 31.12
N PHE A 10 13.57 30.89 31.45
CA PHE A 10 14.81 30.59 32.18
C PHE A 10 15.96 30.14 31.27
N LEU A 11 15.75 30.03 29.96
CA LEU A 11 16.82 29.74 29.01
C LEU A 11 17.65 31.02 28.73
N PRO A 12 18.98 30.91 28.58
CA PRO A 12 19.80 32.06 28.22
C PRO A 12 19.38 32.60 26.84
N LEU A 13 19.27 33.93 26.68
CA LEU A 13 18.76 34.57 25.45
C LEU A 13 19.47 34.14 24.15
N SER A 14 20.69 33.62 24.23
CA SER A 14 21.44 33.09 23.09
C SER A 14 20.94 31.74 22.59
N LEU A 15 20.14 31.00 23.37
CA LEU A 15 19.62 29.69 22.99
C LEU A 15 18.37 29.78 22.09
N PRO A 16 17.32 30.60 22.39
CA PRO A 16 16.22 30.85 21.45
C PRO A 16 16.71 31.30 20.06
N LEU A 17 17.64 32.25 20.00
CA LEU A 17 18.23 32.74 18.73
C LEU A 17 18.94 31.64 17.93
N LYS A 18 19.60 30.68 18.60
CA LYS A 18 20.22 29.52 17.94
C LYS A 18 19.17 28.53 17.43
N VAL A 19 18.12 28.30 18.22
CA VAL A 19 17.01 27.41 17.83
C VAL A 19 16.24 28.00 16.65
N ASP A 20 15.88 29.29 16.67
CA ASP A 20 15.24 29.98 15.55
C ASP A 20 16.07 29.89 14.27
N LYS A 21 17.40 30.08 14.36
CA LYS A 21 18.29 29.96 13.19
C LYS A 21 18.33 28.55 12.61
N LEU A 22 18.22 27.50 13.44
CA LEU A 22 18.16 26.11 12.98
C LEU A 22 16.78 25.78 12.38
N LEU A 23 15.69 26.24 13.00
CA LEU A 23 14.32 25.99 12.55
C LEU A 23 13.90 26.86 11.36
N TYR A 24 14.60 27.96 11.07
CA TYR A 24 14.27 28.87 9.98
C TYR A 24 14.14 28.16 8.62
N HIS A 25 15.04 27.22 8.32
CA HIS A 25 15.01 26.44 7.08
C HIS A 25 13.89 25.40 6.99
N LEU A 26 13.16 25.17 8.09
CA LEU A 26 11.98 24.29 8.15
C LEU A 26 10.66 25.07 8.10
N ARG A 27 10.71 26.42 8.12
CA ARG A 27 9.53 27.28 7.96
C ARG A 27 9.24 27.46 6.47
N LEU A 28 8.17 26.84 5.99
CA LEU A 28 7.62 27.07 4.66
C LEU A 28 6.57 28.18 4.74
N SER A 29 6.65 29.18 3.88
CA SER A 29 5.57 30.15 3.68
C SER A 29 4.48 29.57 2.79
N ASP A 30 3.30 30.19 2.78
CA ASP A 30 2.22 29.82 1.86
C ASP A 30 2.68 29.89 0.39
N GLU A 31 3.53 30.88 0.05
CA GLU A 31 4.15 30.99 -1.28
C GLU A 31 5.04 29.77 -1.61
N ASN A 32 5.79 29.24 -0.63
CA ASN A 32 6.57 28.02 -0.82
C ASN A 32 5.67 26.79 -1.00
N LEU A 33 4.57 26.69 -0.26
CA LEU A 33 3.61 25.59 -0.38
C LEU A 33 2.89 25.63 -1.74
N ILE A 34 2.55 26.82 -2.25
CA ILE A 34 1.97 27.00 -3.59
C ILE A 34 2.97 26.60 -4.68
N ASP A 35 4.23 27.08 -4.62
CA ASP A 35 5.27 26.69 -5.60
C ASP A 35 5.54 25.17 -5.58
N VAL A 36 5.57 24.54 -4.40
CA VAL A 36 5.68 23.07 -4.27
C VAL A 36 4.45 22.37 -4.88
N SER A 37 3.24 22.87 -4.64
CA SER A 37 1.99 22.31 -5.21
C SER A 37 2.01 22.40 -6.75
N GLU A 38 2.42 23.53 -7.32
CA GLU A 38 2.54 23.67 -8.77
C GLU A 38 3.63 22.78 -9.37
N ARG A 39 4.79 22.66 -8.72
CA ARG A 39 5.86 21.73 -9.13
C ARG A 39 5.35 20.30 -9.15
N PHE A 40 4.62 19.90 -8.11
CA PHE A 40 4.05 18.56 -8.00
C PHE A 40 3.02 18.30 -9.11
N ARG A 41 2.09 19.25 -9.36
CA ARG A 41 1.14 19.18 -10.47
C ARG A 41 1.85 19.01 -11.82
N ARG A 42 2.88 19.81 -12.10
CA ARG A 42 3.67 19.71 -13.35
C ARG A 42 4.35 18.33 -13.51
N GLU A 43 4.78 17.69 -12.43
CA GLU A 43 5.33 16.32 -12.49
C GLU A 43 4.24 15.26 -12.64
N MET A 44 3.04 15.46 -12.08
CA MET A 44 1.87 14.60 -12.35
C MET A 44 1.47 14.68 -13.83
N ASP A 45 1.38 15.89 -14.41
CA ASP A 45 1.05 16.10 -15.82
C ASP A 45 2.07 15.40 -16.74
N LYS A 46 3.37 15.51 -16.45
CA LYS A 46 4.44 14.77 -17.14
C LYS A 46 4.30 13.25 -16.96
N GLY A 47 3.91 12.80 -15.77
CA GLY A 47 3.66 11.39 -15.48
C GLY A 47 2.49 10.82 -16.28
N LEU A 48 1.44 11.60 -16.52
CA LEU A 48 0.30 11.19 -17.35
C LEU A 48 0.60 11.27 -18.86
N GLY A 49 1.51 12.16 -19.28
CA GLY A 49 1.91 12.31 -20.68
C GLY A 49 2.68 11.10 -21.21
N ARG A 50 2.19 10.50 -22.31
CA ARG A 50 2.76 9.28 -22.94
C ARG A 50 4.28 9.34 -23.15
N ASP A 51 4.76 10.43 -23.73
CA ASP A 51 6.16 10.56 -24.15
C ASP A 51 7.07 11.10 -23.02
N SER A 52 6.47 11.74 -22.01
CA SER A 52 7.15 12.29 -20.83
C SER A 52 7.22 11.33 -19.65
N ASN A 53 6.30 10.35 -19.54
CA ASN A 53 6.25 9.37 -18.47
C ASN A 53 7.60 8.64 -18.23
N PRO A 54 8.36 8.18 -19.25
CA PRO A 54 9.62 7.48 -19.04
C PRO A 54 10.65 8.30 -18.23
N THR A 55 10.66 9.62 -18.39
CA THR A 55 11.58 10.55 -17.70
C THR A 55 10.95 11.31 -16.54
N ALA A 56 9.63 11.26 -16.35
CA ALA A 56 8.93 11.91 -15.23
C ALA A 56 9.38 11.41 -13.86
N ALA A 57 9.44 12.29 -12.86
CA ALA A 57 9.77 11.91 -11.48
C ALA A 57 8.58 11.23 -10.77
N VAL A 58 7.35 11.66 -11.07
CA VAL A 58 6.10 11.04 -10.61
C VAL A 58 5.55 10.19 -11.75
N LYS A 59 5.43 8.87 -11.55
CA LYS A 59 5.12 7.92 -12.64
C LYS A 59 3.64 7.75 -13.00
N MET A 60 2.71 8.24 -12.17
CA MET A 60 1.25 8.23 -12.43
C MET A 60 0.74 6.90 -13.02
N LEU A 61 1.13 5.78 -12.39
CA LEU A 61 0.93 4.44 -12.94
C LEU A 61 -0.56 4.04 -12.91
N PRO A 62 -1.17 3.62 -14.03
CA PRO A 62 -2.56 3.18 -14.06
C PRO A 62 -2.81 1.93 -13.20
N THR A 63 -3.86 1.96 -12.40
CA THR A 63 -4.20 0.92 -11.40
C THR A 63 -5.20 -0.12 -11.91
N PHE A 64 -5.80 0.12 -13.08
CA PHE A 64 -6.87 -0.67 -13.71
C PHE A 64 -8.19 -0.81 -12.92
N VAL A 65 -8.26 -0.25 -11.70
CA VAL A 65 -9.52 0.02 -10.98
C VAL A 65 -10.21 1.23 -11.64
N ARG A 66 -11.49 1.09 -12.00
CA ARG A 66 -12.22 2.08 -12.82
C ARG A 66 -13.40 2.76 -12.11
N SER A 67 -13.76 2.28 -10.93
CA SER A 67 -14.82 2.82 -10.08
C SER A 67 -14.47 2.54 -8.62
N THR A 68 -14.93 3.40 -7.72
CA THR A 68 -15.06 3.10 -6.30
C THR A 68 -16.16 2.04 -6.08
N PRO A 69 -16.31 1.48 -4.87
CA PRO A 69 -17.41 0.59 -4.55
C PRO A 69 -18.77 1.26 -4.77
N ASP A 70 -19.78 0.47 -5.15
CA ASP A 70 -21.17 0.93 -5.37
C ASP A 70 -22.18 0.34 -4.38
N GLY A 71 -21.71 -0.51 -3.44
CA GLY A 71 -22.52 -1.16 -2.43
C GLY A 71 -23.20 -2.45 -2.89
N THR A 72 -23.01 -2.88 -4.14
CA THR A 72 -23.49 -4.18 -4.66
C THR A 72 -22.52 -5.34 -4.40
N GLU A 73 -21.34 -5.06 -3.86
CA GLU A 73 -20.31 -6.06 -3.57
C GLU A 73 -20.78 -7.05 -2.49
N LYS A 74 -20.53 -8.34 -2.73
CA LYS A 74 -20.84 -9.42 -1.78
C LYS A 74 -20.02 -10.68 -2.03
N GLY A 75 -19.87 -11.48 -0.99
CA GLY A 75 -19.16 -12.75 -0.99
C GLY A 75 -17.92 -12.75 -0.10
N ASP A 76 -17.20 -13.86 -0.16
CA ASP A 76 -16.01 -14.12 0.65
C ASP A 76 -14.75 -13.99 -0.23
N PHE A 77 -13.83 -13.13 0.20
CA PHE A 77 -12.62 -12.77 -0.54
C PHE A 77 -11.39 -13.00 0.33
N LEU A 78 -10.32 -13.52 -0.26
CA LEU A 78 -9.01 -13.48 0.36
C LEU A 78 -8.29 -12.20 -0.04
N ALA A 79 -7.54 -11.62 0.89
CA ALA A 79 -6.64 -10.51 0.59
C ALA A 79 -5.25 -10.76 1.17
N LEU A 80 -4.24 -10.35 0.42
CA LEU A 80 -2.85 -10.31 0.86
C LEU A 80 -2.42 -8.84 0.98
N ASP A 81 -1.72 -8.48 2.06
CA ASP A 81 -1.11 -7.14 2.24
C ASP A 81 0.39 -7.32 2.44
N LEU A 82 1.17 -6.94 1.42
CA LEU A 82 2.63 -6.98 1.42
C LEU A 82 3.18 -5.59 1.12
N GLY A 83 3.60 -4.89 2.17
CA GLY A 83 4.14 -3.53 2.04
C GLY A 83 5.22 -3.14 3.04
N GLY A 84 5.80 -4.10 3.76
CA GLY A 84 6.82 -3.90 4.78
C GLY A 84 7.26 -5.24 5.38
N THR A 85 7.82 -5.21 6.60
CA THR A 85 8.24 -6.39 7.38
C THR A 85 7.08 -7.26 7.88
N ASN A 86 5.87 -6.71 7.93
CA ASN A 86 4.65 -7.41 8.32
C ASN A 86 3.81 -7.76 7.08
N PHE A 87 3.76 -9.04 6.74
CA PHE A 87 2.83 -9.59 5.75
C PHE A 87 1.49 -9.92 6.40
N ARG A 88 0.38 -9.69 5.71
CA ARG A 88 -0.95 -10.05 6.21
C ARG A 88 -1.70 -10.93 5.22
N VAL A 89 -2.37 -11.94 5.75
CA VAL A 89 -3.40 -12.71 5.05
C VAL A 89 -4.73 -12.38 5.71
N LEU A 90 -5.76 -12.08 4.92
CA LEU A 90 -7.10 -11.73 5.38
C LEU A 90 -8.15 -12.57 4.66
N LEU A 91 -9.22 -12.92 5.38
CA LEU A 91 -10.51 -13.33 4.83
C LEU A 91 -11.50 -12.20 5.11
N VAL A 92 -12.08 -11.66 4.05
CA VAL A 92 -13.05 -10.55 4.07
C VAL A 92 -14.40 -11.09 3.60
N LYS A 93 -15.43 -10.99 4.44
CA LYS A 93 -16.79 -11.45 4.14
C LYS A 93 -17.70 -10.24 4.00
N VAL A 94 -18.21 -10.00 2.80
CA VAL A 94 -19.05 -8.85 2.49
C VAL A 94 -20.51 -9.32 2.37
N SER A 95 -21.36 -8.86 3.28
CA SER A 95 -22.70 -9.42 3.48
C SER A 95 -23.84 -8.53 2.95
N ASP A 96 -24.69 -9.09 2.09
CA ASP A 96 -25.88 -8.47 1.46
C ASP A 96 -27.07 -8.37 2.44
N ASN A 97 -26.84 -7.73 3.60
CA ASN A 97 -27.76 -7.75 4.75
C ASN A 97 -28.54 -6.42 4.91
N GLY A 98 -28.54 -5.56 3.88
CA GLY A 98 -29.11 -4.20 3.95
C GLY A 98 -28.40 -3.27 4.96
N LYS A 99 -27.20 -3.64 5.41
CA LYS A 99 -26.39 -2.91 6.41
C LYS A 99 -24.88 -2.85 6.09
N GLN A 100 -24.48 -3.24 4.86
CA GLN A 100 -23.08 -3.23 4.40
C GLN A 100 -22.07 -3.77 5.43
N LYS A 101 -22.39 -4.92 6.05
CA LYS A 101 -21.55 -5.48 7.11
C LYS A 101 -20.37 -6.22 6.47
N VAL A 102 -19.17 -5.69 6.69
CA VAL A 102 -17.91 -6.36 6.40
C VAL A 102 -17.41 -7.06 7.66
N GLU A 103 -17.13 -8.36 7.57
CA GLU A 103 -16.43 -9.11 8.60
C GLU A 103 -15.02 -9.45 8.12
N MET A 104 -14.01 -9.28 8.98
CA MET A 104 -12.61 -9.50 8.63
C MET A 104 -11.93 -10.40 9.66
N GLU A 105 -11.40 -11.51 9.18
CA GLU A 105 -10.45 -12.35 9.91
C GLU A 105 -9.07 -12.15 9.28
N ASN A 106 -8.02 -11.97 10.09
CA ASN A 106 -6.67 -11.78 9.55
C ASN A 106 -5.59 -12.46 10.41
N GLN A 107 -4.45 -12.70 9.79
CA GLN A 107 -3.24 -13.13 10.48
C GLN A 107 -2.03 -12.39 9.90
N ILE A 108 -1.18 -11.90 10.81
CA ILE A 108 0.09 -11.25 10.49
C ILE A 108 1.21 -12.27 10.56
N TYR A 109 2.09 -12.25 9.56
CA TYR A 109 3.29 -13.05 9.46
C TYR A 109 4.49 -12.10 9.32
N ALA A 110 5.56 -12.34 10.07
CA ALA A 110 6.80 -11.62 9.84
C ALA A 110 7.41 -12.10 8.50
N ILE A 111 8.02 -11.18 7.75
CA ILE A 111 8.96 -11.53 6.68
C ILE A 111 10.37 -11.37 7.25
N PRO A 112 11.14 -12.46 7.37
CA PRO A 112 12.53 -12.40 7.79
C PRO A 112 13.40 -11.56 6.85
N GLU A 113 14.42 -10.89 7.40
CA GLU A 113 15.28 -9.98 6.64
C GLU A 113 16.07 -10.70 5.52
N GLU A 114 16.37 -11.98 5.74
CA GLU A 114 16.94 -12.89 4.75
C GLU A 114 16.02 -13.11 3.54
N LEU A 115 14.68 -13.15 3.71
CA LEU A 115 13.76 -13.26 2.58
C LEU A 115 13.57 -11.91 1.87
N MET A 116 13.64 -10.80 2.61
CA MET A 116 13.61 -9.45 2.02
C MET A 116 14.79 -9.21 1.07
N ARG A 117 15.93 -9.88 1.28
CA ARG A 117 17.18 -9.70 0.50
C ARG A 117 17.67 -10.95 -0.25
N GLY A 118 17.02 -12.09 -0.05
CA GLY A 118 17.33 -13.38 -0.68
C GLY A 118 16.73 -13.51 -2.08
N SER A 119 16.32 -14.70 -2.47
CA SER A 119 15.71 -14.92 -3.78
C SER A 119 14.22 -14.57 -3.81
N GLY A 120 13.73 -14.20 -5.00
CA GLY A 120 12.30 -14.07 -5.25
C GLY A 120 11.55 -15.39 -5.04
N GLU A 121 12.17 -16.53 -5.37
CA GLU A 121 11.52 -17.82 -5.19
C GLU A 121 11.23 -18.12 -3.71
N GLU A 122 12.20 -17.93 -2.82
CA GLU A 122 12.02 -18.12 -1.37
C GLU A 122 10.98 -17.14 -0.78
N LEU A 123 10.97 -15.88 -1.23
CA LEU A 123 9.98 -14.90 -0.80
C LEU A 123 8.55 -15.30 -1.18
N PHE A 124 8.32 -15.73 -2.44
CA PHE A 124 6.99 -16.13 -2.90
C PHE A 124 6.56 -17.51 -2.37
N ASP A 125 7.51 -18.43 -2.12
CA ASP A 125 7.24 -19.68 -1.40
C ASP A 125 6.76 -19.41 0.04
N HIS A 126 7.41 -18.51 0.78
CA HIS A 126 6.98 -18.10 2.13
C HIS A 126 5.59 -17.45 2.13
N ILE A 127 5.28 -16.61 1.14
CA ILE A 127 3.94 -16.03 0.97
C ILE A 127 2.89 -17.13 0.74
N ALA A 128 3.19 -18.12 -0.10
CA ALA A 128 2.31 -19.25 -0.38
C ALA A 128 2.14 -20.19 0.83
N GLU A 129 3.16 -20.35 1.67
CA GLU A 129 3.08 -21.08 2.94
C GLU A 129 2.25 -20.32 3.99
N CYS A 130 2.44 -19.00 4.14
CA CYS A 130 1.64 -18.18 5.04
C CYS A 130 0.15 -18.24 4.70
N LEU A 131 -0.19 -18.09 3.42
CA LEU A 131 -1.56 -18.23 2.92
C LEU A 131 -2.13 -19.64 3.18
N ALA A 132 -1.34 -20.69 2.97
CA ALA A 132 -1.75 -22.08 3.24
C ALA A 132 -2.10 -22.31 4.72
N ASN A 133 -1.24 -21.84 5.61
CA ASN A 133 -1.40 -21.98 7.06
C ASN A 133 -2.64 -21.23 7.56
N PHE A 134 -2.95 -20.07 6.97
CA PHE A 134 -4.19 -19.34 7.22
C PHE A 134 -5.43 -20.12 6.74
N MET A 135 -5.39 -20.66 5.52
CA MET A 135 -6.52 -21.41 4.97
C MET A 135 -6.77 -22.76 5.66
N GLU A 136 -5.70 -23.44 6.12
CA GLU A 136 -5.79 -24.66 6.95
C GLU A 136 -6.50 -24.35 8.27
N LYS A 137 -6.05 -23.30 8.98
CA LYS A 137 -6.60 -22.86 10.26
C LYS A 137 -8.10 -22.52 10.20
N LEU A 138 -8.57 -22.01 9.07
CA LEU A 138 -10.00 -21.71 8.83
C LEU A 138 -10.78 -22.86 8.20
N GLY A 139 -10.13 -23.98 7.83
CA GLY A 139 -10.78 -25.11 7.17
C GLY A 139 -11.22 -24.85 5.72
N ILE A 140 -10.63 -23.86 5.05
CA ILE A 140 -11.06 -23.36 3.73
C ILE A 140 -10.16 -23.77 2.56
N LYS A 141 -9.12 -24.60 2.77
CA LYS A 141 -8.21 -25.05 1.68
C LYS A 141 -8.90 -25.66 0.45
N ASN A 142 -10.07 -26.28 0.65
CA ASN A 142 -10.86 -26.90 -0.43
C ASN A 142 -11.76 -25.88 -1.18
N GLN A 143 -11.73 -24.60 -0.81
CA GLN A 143 -12.53 -23.54 -1.44
C GLN A 143 -11.65 -22.69 -2.37
N LYS A 144 -12.03 -22.60 -3.65
CA LYS A 144 -11.40 -21.68 -4.60
C LYS A 144 -11.98 -20.29 -4.43
N LEU A 145 -11.42 -19.52 -3.50
CA LEU A 145 -11.83 -18.14 -3.24
C LEU A 145 -11.09 -17.14 -4.16
N PRO A 146 -11.73 -16.03 -4.55
CA PRO A 146 -11.07 -14.92 -5.22
C PRO A 146 -10.08 -14.24 -4.26
N LEU A 147 -8.88 -13.93 -4.77
CA LEU A 147 -7.80 -13.29 -4.02
C LEU A 147 -7.40 -11.95 -4.65
N GLY A 148 -7.39 -10.89 -3.83
CA GLY A 148 -6.80 -9.60 -4.15
C GLY A 148 -5.44 -9.43 -3.48
N PHE A 149 -4.41 -9.07 -4.25
CA PHE A 149 -3.05 -8.89 -3.73
C PHE A 149 -2.70 -7.39 -3.62
N THR A 150 -2.73 -6.86 -2.40
CA THR A 150 -2.15 -5.54 -2.11
C THR A 150 -0.62 -5.68 -2.05
N PHE A 151 0.05 -5.21 -3.10
CA PHE A 151 1.49 -5.29 -3.26
C PHE A 151 2.07 -3.87 -3.35
N SER A 152 2.60 -3.40 -2.22
CA SER A 152 2.79 -1.98 -1.96
C SER A 152 4.15 -1.45 -2.42
N PHE A 153 4.48 -1.72 -3.68
CA PHE A 153 5.71 -1.32 -4.37
C PHE A 153 5.37 -0.71 -5.75
N PRO A 154 6.27 0.09 -6.34
CA PRO A 154 6.07 0.65 -7.67
C PRO A 154 5.98 -0.46 -8.73
N CYS A 155 4.80 -0.63 -9.34
CA CYS A 155 4.57 -1.66 -10.35
C CYS A 155 3.88 -1.10 -11.59
N GLN A 156 4.28 -1.60 -12.77
CA GLN A 156 3.61 -1.33 -14.02
C GLN A 156 2.58 -2.43 -14.29
N GLN A 157 1.31 -2.03 -14.39
CA GLN A 157 0.21 -2.94 -14.70
C GLN A 157 -0.19 -2.82 -16.18
N THR A 158 -0.68 -3.91 -16.75
CA THR A 158 -1.30 -3.97 -18.10
C THR A 158 -2.78 -4.35 -18.05
N LYS A 159 -3.18 -4.99 -16.94
CA LYS A 159 -4.53 -5.42 -16.55
C LYS A 159 -4.56 -5.60 -15.03
N LEU A 160 -5.74 -5.82 -14.46
CA LEU A 160 -5.93 -5.85 -13.00
C LEU A 160 -5.22 -7.03 -12.31
N ASP A 161 -5.03 -8.17 -12.99
CA ASP A 161 -4.36 -9.38 -12.48
C ASP A 161 -2.92 -9.56 -13.01
N GLU A 162 -2.26 -8.48 -13.43
CA GLU A 162 -0.86 -8.48 -13.87
C GLU A 162 -0.14 -7.23 -13.36
N SER A 163 1.03 -7.40 -12.75
CA SER A 163 1.77 -6.31 -12.11
C SER A 163 3.28 -6.57 -12.12
N ILE A 164 3.97 -5.86 -13.00
CA ILE A 164 5.41 -5.96 -13.19
C ILE A 164 6.11 -5.05 -12.19
N LEU A 165 6.90 -5.61 -11.26
CA LEU A 165 7.67 -4.79 -10.31
C LEU A 165 8.68 -3.92 -11.06
N VAL A 166 8.61 -2.60 -10.86
CA VAL A 166 9.55 -1.63 -11.46
C VAL A 166 10.85 -1.58 -10.67
N SER A 167 10.74 -1.43 -9.35
CA SER A 167 11.88 -1.41 -8.44
C SER A 167 11.45 -1.69 -7.00
N TRP A 168 12.30 -2.38 -6.25
CA TRP A 168 12.11 -2.53 -4.82
C TRP A 168 12.27 -1.20 -4.09
N THR A 169 11.51 -1.06 -3.01
CA THR A 169 11.60 0.03 -2.04
C THR A 169 11.52 -0.57 -0.63
N LYS A 170 11.45 0.27 0.41
CA LYS A 170 11.13 -0.19 1.78
C LYS A 170 12.08 -1.28 2.34
N GLY A 171 13.34 -1.30 1.88
CA GLY A 171 14.39 -2.21 2.37
C GLY A 171 14.43 -3.58 1.71
N PHE A 172 13.41 -3.94 0.90
CA PHE A 172 13.43 -5.13 0.06
C PHE A 172 14.49 -4.99 -1.04
N LYS A 173 15.12 -6.13 -1.39
CA LYS A 173 16.07 -6.31 -2.49
C LYS A 173 16.04 -7.74 -3.06
N SER A 174 14.91 -8.44 -2.90
CA SER A 174 14.76 -9.86 -3.26
C SER A 174 15.00 -10.08 -4.76
N HIS A 175 15.98 -10.91 -5.10
CA HIS A 175 16.53 -10.94 -6.46
C HIS A 175 15.67 -11.75 -7.43
N GLY A 176 15.57 -11.28 -8.68
CA GLY A 176 14.79 -11.92 -9.73
C GLY A 176 13.28 -11.61 -9.71
N VAL A 177 12.86 -10.59 -8.96
CA VAL A 177 11.47 -10.08 -8.93
C VAL A 177 11.30 -8.79 -9.74
N GLU A 178 12.29 -7.88 -9.72
CA GLU A 178 12.26 -6.67 -10.55
C GLU A 178 12.19 -7.04 -12.05
N GLY A 179 11.33 -6.35 -12.80
CA GLY A 179 11.03 -6.66 -14.20
C GLY A 179 10.19 -7.93 -14.41
N ARG A 180 9.60 -8.52 -13.36
CA ARG A 180 8.72 -9.70 -13.44
C ARG A 180 7.32 -9.42 -12.91
N ASP A 181 6.34 -10.10 -13.48
CA ASP A 181 4.97 -10.10 -12.97
C ASP A 181 4.87 -10.85 -11.64
N VAL A 182 4.50 -10.14 -10.59
CA VAL A 182 4.39 -10.68 -9.22
C VAL A 182 3.22 -11.65 -9.07
N VAL A 183 2.18 -11.54 -9.90
CA VAL A 183 1.05 -12.47 -9.90
C VAL A 183 1.50 -13.82 -10.43
N SER A 184 2.25 -13.85 -11.53
CA SER A 184 2.86 -15.07 -12.07
C SER A 184 3.84 -15.73 -11.10
N LEU A 185 4.61 -14.95 -10.34
CA LEU A 185 5.51 -15.49 -9.30
C LEU A 185 4.72 -16.15 -8.16
N LEU A 186 3.65 -15.50 -7.67
CA LEU A 186 2.78 -16.07 -6.64
C LEU A 186 2.03 -17.32 -7.17
N ARG A 187 1.47 -17.28 -8.38
CA ARG A 187 0.85 -18.46 -9.03
C ARG A 187 1.85 -19.62 -9.14
N LYS A 188 3.12 -19.37 -9.49
CA LYS A 188 4.17 -20.41 -9.52
C LYS A 188 4.39 -21.05 -8.15
N ALA A 189 4.51 -20.25 -7.08
CA ALA A 189 4.72 -20.75 -5.72
C ALA A 189 3.52 -21.58 -5.21
N ILE A 190 2.29 -21.14 -5.50
CA ILE A 190 1.05 -21.87 -5.18
C ILE A 190 1.03 -23.24 -5.88
N ILE A 191 1.30 -23.27 -7.20
CA ILE A 191 1.37 -24.51 -8.00
C ILE A 191 2.47 -25.45 -7.50
N LYS A 192 3.64 -24.91 -7.11
CA LYS A 192 4.76 -25.67 -6.54
C LYS A 192 4.39 -26.37 -5.22
N ARG A 193 3.51 -25.76 -4.41
CA ARG A 193 3.03 -26.31 -3.12
C ARG A 193 1.90 -27.34 -3.30
N GLY A 194 0.96 -27.12 -4.23
CA GLY A 194 0.09 -28.15 -4.80
C GLY A 194 -1.09 -28.70 -3.97
N ASP A 195 -1.27 -28.25 -2.72
CA ASP A 195 -2.33 -28.71 -1.79
C ASP A 195 -3.48 -27.69 -1.59
N PHE A 196 -3.58 -26.68 -2.45
CA PHE A 196 -4.70 -25.72 -2.52
C PHE A 196 -4.74 -25.00 -3.88
N ASP A 197 -5.88 -24.37 -4.20
CA ASP A 197 -6.08 -23.59 -5.43
C ASP A 197 -6.77 -22.25 -5.10
N ILE A 198 -6.38 -21.19 -5.82
CA ILE A 198 -6.80 -19.80 -5.59
C ILE A 198 -6.98 -19.10 -6.93
N ASP A 199 -8.02 -18.27 -7.04
CA ASP A 199 -8.18 -17.37 -8.18
C ASP A 199 -7.62 -15.97 -7.86
N ILE A 200 -6.41 -15.64 -8.33
CA ILE A 200 -5.86 -14.29 -8.14
C ILE A 200 -6.49 -13.38 -9.19
N VAL A 201 -7.47 -12.59 -8.76
CA VAL A 201 -8.30 -11.73 -9.61
C VAL A 201 -7.80 -10.29 -9.70
N SER A 202 -6.99 -9.85 -8.73
CA SER A 202 -6.46 -8.49 -8.72
C SER A 202 -5.12 -8.37 -7.99
N VAL A 203 -4.35 -7.37 -8.41
CA VAL A 203 -3.18 -6.85 -7.71
C VAL A 203 -3.27 -5.31 -7.72
N ILE A 204 -3.10 -4.70 -6.54
CA ILE A 204 -3.29 -3.28 -6.31
C ILE A 204 -2.20 -2.72 -5.39
N ASN A 205 -1.98 -1.40 -5.42
CA ASN A 205 -1.13 -0.71 -4.45
C ASN A 205 -1.91 -0.37 -3.16
N ASP A 206 -1.22 -0.18 -2.02
CA ASP A 206 -1.80 0.19 -0.73
C ASP A 206 -2.56 1.54 -0.74
N THR A 207 -2.14 2.51 -1.55
CA THR A 207 -2.91 3.76 -1.75
C THR A 207 -4.28 3.48 -2.36
N VAL A 208 -4.34 2.60 -3.36
CA VAL A 208 -5.59 2.19 -4.03
C VAL A 208 -6.47 1.39 -3.08
N GLY A 209 -5.91 0.41 -2.37
CA GLY A 209 -6.65 -0.35 -1.35
C GLY A 209 -7.21 0.55 -0.24
N THR A 210 -6.46 1.56 0.17
CA THR A 210 -6.90 2.57 1.16
C THR A 210 -8.05 3.43 0.62
N MET A 211 -7.95 3.90 -0.63
CA MET A 211 -9.02 4.63 -1.31
C MET A 211 -10.29 3.78 -1.41
N MET A 212 -10.18 2.52 -1.84
CA MET A 212 -11.32 1.61 -2.00
C MET A 212 -11.97 1.24 -0.65
N THR A 213 -11.17 1.07 0.41
CA THR A 213 -11.69 0.79 1.76
C THR A 213 -12.56 1.95 2.25
N CYS A 214 -12.12 3.21 2.06
CA CYS A 214 -12.95 4.35 2.43
C CYS A 214 -14.08 4.61 1.44
N GLY A 215 -13.91 4.32 0.15
CA GLY A 215 -14.94 4.42 -0.87
C GLY A 215 -16.16 3.53 -0.61
N TYR A 216 -15.98 2.43 0.14
CA TYR A 216 -17.06 1.56 0.60
C TYR A 216 -18.00 2.24 1.62
N ASP A 217 -17.44 3.07 2.51
CA ASP A 217 -18.19 3.80 3.55
C ASP A 217 -18.62 5.21 3.11
N ASP A 218 -17.77 5.90 2.32
CA ASP A 218 -17.99 7.25 1.78
C ASP A 218 -17.74 7.28 0.28
N HIS A 219 -18.82 7.29 -0.50
CA HIS A 219 -18.79 7.27 -1.96
C HIS A 219 -18.19 8.55 -2.59
N HIS A 220 -17.86 9.57 -1.78
CA HIS A 220 -17.12 10.76 -2.20
C HIS A 220 -15.60 10.66 -1.98
N CYS A 221 -15.07 9.49 -1.59
CA CYS A 221 -13.64 9.26 -1.43
C CYS A 221 -12.93 9.03 -2.77
N GLU A 222 -12.16 10.03 -3.23
CA GLU A 222 -11.39 9.96 -4.49
C GLU A 222 -9.85 9.88 -4.26
N ILE A 223 -9.36 10.01 -3.03
CA ILE A 223 -7.91 9.98 -2.73
C ILE A 223 -7.61 9.10 -1.51
N GLY A 224 -6.83 8.02 -1.72
CA GLY A 224 -6.15 7.28 -0.66
C GLY A 224 -4.72 7.77 -0.45
N LEU A 225 -4.37 8.17 0.78
CA LEU A 225 -3.03 8.63 1.13
C LEU A 225 -2.39 7.75 2.23
N ILE A 226 -1.13 7.39 2.00
CA ILE A 226 -0.30 6.58 2.90
C ILE A 226 0.71 7.52 3.56
N VAL A 227 0.58 7.79 4.86
CA VAL A 227 1.52 8.59 5.66
C VAL A 227 2.08 7.72 6.79
N GLY A 228 3.26 7.14 6.59
CA GLY A 228 3.88 6.30 7.61
C GLY A 228 5.27 5.84 7.21
N GLU A 229 6.00 5.26 8.15
CA GLU A 229 7.34 4.77 7.89
C GLU A 229 7.33 3.54 6.98
N SER A 230 8.37 3.45 6.16
CA SER A 230 8.61 2.35 5.22
C SER A 230 9.00 1.02 5.87
N HIS A 231 9.18 0.94 7.20
CA HIS A 231 9.95 -0.16 7.80
C HIS A 231 9.31 -0.97 8.95
N GLN A 232 8.45 -0.43 9.83
CA GLN A 232 8.11 -1.22 11.06
C GLN A 232 6.74 -1.11 11.74
N ASP A 233 5.96 -0.04 11.60
CA ASP A 233 4.76 0.17 12.43
C ASP A 233 3.48 0.52 11.63
N PRO A 234 2.26 0.46 12.21
CA PRO A 234 1.01 0.65 11.47
C PRO A 234 0.95 2.05 10.86
N VAL A 235 1.08 2.09 9.53
CA VAL A 235 0.98 3.31 8.71
C VAL A 235 -0.29 4.08 9.04
N ALA A 236 -0.18 5.38 9.29
CA ALA A 236 -1.34 6.25 9.36
C ALA A 236 -1.92 6.44 7.94
N ARG A 237 -2.91 5.59 7.62
CA ARG A 237 -3.75 5.72 6.44
C ARG A 237 -4.64 6.93 6.66
N THR A 238 -4.41 8.00 5.90
CA THR A 238 -5.21 9.23 5.96
C THR A 238 -6.00 9.33 4.68
N VAL A 239 -7.28 9.68 4.77
CA VAL A 239 -8.15 9.81 3.59
C VAL A 239 -8.57 11.26 3.46
N GLY A 240 -8.51 11.78 2.23
CA GLY A 240 -8.91 13.14 1.90
C GLY A 240 -10.15 13.14 1.03
N ARG A 241 -11.08 14.06 1.32
CA ARG A 241 -12.08 14.48 0.33
C ARG A 241 -11.45 15.55 -0.55
N THR A 242 -11.61 15.42 -1.85
CA THR A 242 -11.30 16.51 -2.80
C THR A 242 -12.61 17.13 -3.22
N SER A 243 -12.76 18.44 -2.98
CA SER A 243 -13.68 19.25 -3.77
C SER A 243 -12.87 19.81 -4.93
N ILE A 244 -13.06 19.26 -6.13
CA ILE A 244 -12.52 19.78 -7.39
C ILE A 244 -13.39 20.97 -7.84
#